data_AF-A0A2A5G2H4-F1
#
_entry.id   AF-A0A2A5G2H4-F1
#
_cell.length_a   1.000
_cell.length_b   1.000
_cell.length_c   1.000
_cell.angle_alpha   90.00
_cell.angle_beta   90.00
_cell.angle_gamma   90.00
#
_symmetry.space_group_name_H-M   'P 1'
#
loop_
_entity.id
_entity.type
_entity.pdbx_description
1 polymer ?
#
loop_
_entity_poly.entity_id
_entity_poly.type
_entity_poly.pdbx_seq_one_letter_code
_entity_poly.pdbx_strand_id
1 'polypeptide(L)'
;MKNHPYAIQSLDLHDLCKEFGTPLYVYDAEVIKRQYDDFSRAFSGIDHRVMFAVKSCTNLSIMKYMRHIGAGIDTVSIPEIKMGLRLGFKPEEMIFTPNLVEFDEIRAAVHFGVPVNIENLQNAPKQ
;
A
#
# COMPACT_ATOMS: atom_id res chain seq x y z
N MET A 1 -29.12 23.05 -14.16
CA MET A 1 -28.06 22.37 -13.38
C MET A 1 -26.85 22.24 -14.28
N LYS A 2 -25.71 22.83 -13.94
CA LYS A 2 -24.49 22.62 -14.74
C LYS A 2 -24.00 21.20 -14.42
N ASN A 3 -24.17 20.27 -15.36
CA ASN A 3 -23.45 19.00 -15.34
C ASN A 3 -21.97 19.36 -15.46
N HIS A 4 -21.20 19.20 -14.39
CA HIS A 4 -19.75 19.26 -14.46
C HIS A 4 -19.27 17.85 -14.81
N PRO A 5 -18.91 17.57 -16.08
CA PRO A 5 -18.59 16.20 -16.51
C PRO A 5 -17.31 15.63 -15.87
N TYR A 6 -16.53 16.48 -15.19
CA TYR A 6 -15.25 16.14 -14.56
C TYR A 6 -15.30 16.53 -13.08
N ALA A 7 -15.86 15.65 -12.27
CA ALA A 7 -15.91 15.80 -10.82
C ALA A 7 -15.43 14.52 -10.13
N ILE A 8 -14.72 14.68 -9.00
CA ILE A 8 -14.49 13.60 -8.04
C ILE A 8 -15.29 13.96 -6.80
N GLN A 9 -16.14 13.02 -6.35
CA GLN A 9 -17.16 13.29 -5.34
C GLN A 9 -18.03 14.50 -5.76
N SER A 10 -18.05 15.58 -4.97
CA SER A 10 -18.76 16.83 -5.28
C SER A 10 -17.83 17.97 -5.72
N LEU A 11 -16.54 17.68 -5.98
CA LEU A 11 -15.52 18.67 -6.32
C LEU A 11 -15.26 18.71 -7.83
N ASP A 12 -15.33 19.91 -8.43
CA ASP A 12 -14.97 20.15 -9.82
C ASP A 12 -13.46 20.08 -10.02
N LEU A 13 -13.00 19.22 -10.94
CA LEU A 13 -11.59 19.03 -11.24
C LEU A 13 -10.92 20.28 -11.85
N HIS A 14 -11.66 21.13 -12.56
CA HIS A 14 -11.13 22.40 -13.08
C HIS A 14 -10.78 23.37 -11.95
N ASP A 15 -11.58 23.41 -10.89
CA ASP A 15 -11.32 24.30 -9.76
C ASP A 15 -10.12 23.79 -8.95
N LEU A 16 -9.99 22.47 -8.77
CA LEU A 16 -8.78 21.87 -8.19
C LEU A 16 -7.53 22.17 -9.04
N CYS A 17 -7.61 22.08 -10.37
CA CYS A 17 -6.49 22.42 -11.25
C CYS A 17 -6.08 23.90 -11.14
N LYS A 18 -7.03 24.82 -10.94
CA LYS A 18 -6.73 26.25 -10.74
C LYS A 18 -6.08 26.51 -9.38
N GLU A 19 -6.56 25.82 -8.34
CA GLU A 19 -6.08 26.00 -6.97
C GLU A 19 -4.69 25.39 -6.75
N PHE A 20 -4.46 24.16 -7.22
CA PHE A 20 -3.24 23.39 -6.95
C PHE A 20 -2.25 23.35 -8.13
N GLY A 21 -2.63 23.88 -9.30
CA GLY A 21 -1.81 23.84 -10.52
C GLY A 21 -1.84 22.49 -11.23
N THR A 22 -1.08 22.36 -12.32
CA THR A 22 -0.98 21.12 -13.12
C THR A 22 0.48 20.79 -13.48
N PRO A 23 0.85 19.50 -13.66
CA PRO A 23 0.01 18.30 -13.55
C PRO A 23 -0.42 17.97 -12.12
N LEU A 24 -1.66 17.52 -11.94
CA LEU A 24 -2.27 17.22 -10.63
C LEU A 24 -2.80 15.78 -10.61
N TYR A 25 -2.38 15.01 -9.59
CA TYR A 25 -2.98 13.72 -9.26
C TYR A 25 -4.03 13.92 -8.15
N VAL A 26 -5.25 13.46 -8.39
CA VAL A 26 -6.34 13.49 -7.42
C VAL A 26 -6.79 12.05 -7.15
N TYR A 27 -6.84 11.67 -5.87
CA TYR A 27 -7.26 10.34 -5.43
C TYR A 27 -8.60 10.44 -4.72
N ASP A 28 -9.54 9.54 -5.04
CA ASP A 28 -10.82 9.44 -4.36
C ASP A 28 -10.73 8.41 -3.21
N ALA A 29 -10.73 8.91 -1.98
CA ALA A 29 -10.64 8.05 -0.79
C ALA A 29 -11.86 7.13 -0.61
N GLU A 30 -13.06 7.56 -1.04
CA GLU A 30 -14.27 6.73 -0.96
C GLU A 30 -14.21 5.57 -1.93
N VAL A 31 -13.65 5.78 -3.12
CA VAL A 31 -13.39 4.69 -4.08
C VAL A 31 -12.40 3.69 -3.47
N ILE A 32 -11.28 4.16 -2.90
CA ILE A 32 -10.28 3.29 -2.27
C ILE A 32 -10.92 2.45 -1.16
N LYS A 33 -11.69 3.08 -0.27
CA LYS A 33 -12.37 2.38 0.83
C LYS A 33 -13.37 1.36 0.31
N ARG A 34 -14.19 1.71 -0.69
CA ARG A 34 -15.16 0.79 -1.28
C ARG A 34 -14.47 -0.44 -1.86
N GLN A 35 -13.38 -0.27 -2.61
CA GLN A 35 -12.63 -1.41 -3.15
C GLN A 35 -12.02 -2.28 -2.06
N TYR A 36 -11.50 -1.68 -0.98
CA TYR A 36 -11.03 -2.42 0.18
C TYR A 36 -12.16 -3.23 0.86
N ASP A 37 -13.30 -2.57 1.14
CA ASP A 37 -14.44 -3.19 1.81
C ASP A 37 -15.02 -4.35 0.98
N ASP A 38 -15.16 -4.15 -0.33
CA ASP A 38 -15.70 -5.17 -1.25
C ASP A 38 -14.75 -6.37 -1.33
N PHE A 39 -13.44 -6.13 -1.42
CA PHE A 39 -12.44 -7.20 -1.42
C PHE A 39 -12.42 -7.96 -0.09
N SER A 40 -12.40 -7.25 1.05
CA SER A 40 -12.40 -7.90 2.37
C SER A 40 -13.69 -8.70 2.61
N ARG A 41 -14.85 -8.18 2.18
CA ARG A 41 -16.13 -8.88 2.34
C ARG A 41 -16.20 -10.20 1.59
N ALA A 42 -15.55 -10.29 0.42
CA ALA A 42 -15.47 -11.53 -0.35
C ALA A 42 -14.80 -12.68 0.42
N PHE A 43 -13.98 -12.37 1.43
CA PHE A 43 -13.28 -13.33 2.29
C PHE A 43 -13.79 -13.34 3.74
N SER A 44 -14.96 -12.77 4.03
CA SER A 44 -15.50 -12.62 5.41
C SER A 44 -15.68 -13.93 6.21
N GLY A 45 -15.70 -15.08 5.55
CA GLY A 45 -15.78 -16.40 6.18
C GLY A 45 -14.45 -16.98 6.67
N ILE A 46 -13.33 -16.30 6.43
CA ILE A 46 -11.98 -16.73 6.85
C ILE A 46 -11.26 -15.60 7.57
N ASP A 47 -10.43 -15.96 8.54
CA ASP A 47 -9.50 -15.00 9.15
C ASP A 47 -8.48 -14.55 8.10
N HIS A 48 -8.49 -13.27 7.77
CA HIS A 48 -7.65 -12.71 6.73
C HIS A 48 -7.31 -11.26 7.02
N ARG A 49 -6.22 -10.80 6.41
CA ARG A 49 -5.84 -9.39 6.33
C ARG A 49 -5.55 -9.04 4.88
N VAL A 50 -6.12 -7.95 4.41
CA VAL A 50 -5.81 -7.40 3.08
C VAL A 50 -4.44 -6.74 3.14
N MET A 51 -3.53 -7.16 2.26
CA MET A 51 -2.17 -6.62 2.15
C MET A 51 -2.09 -5.71 0.91
N PHE A 52 -1.95 -4.41 1.13
CA PHE A 52 -1.84 -3.44 0.04
C PHE A 52 -0.43 -3.47 -0.57
N ALA A 53 -0.33 -3.77 -1.87
CA ALA A 53 0.94 -3.79 -2.59
C ALA A 53 1.47 -2.36 -2.79
N VAL A 54 2.51 -1.98 -2.03
CA VAL A 54 3.05 -0.62 -1.96
C VAL A 54 3.58 -0.14 -3.32
N LYS A 55 4.19 -1.04 -4.10
CA LYS A 55 4.64 -0.76 -5.47
C LYS A 55 3.57 -0.21 -6.42
N SER A 56 2.28 -0.41 -6.11
CA SER A 56 1.17 0.14 -6.91
C SER A 56 0.96 1.64 -6.67
N CYS A 57 1.22 2.14 -5.45
CA CYS A 57 1.17 3.56 -5.10
C CYS A 57 1.91 3.82 -3.79
N THR A 58 3.14 4.36 -3.89
CA THR A 58 4.01 4.69 -2.74
C THR A 58 3.68 6.04 -2.10
N ASN A 59 2.53 6.64 -2.42
CA ASN A 59 2.10 7.90 -1.82
C ASN A 59 1.84 7.70 -0.31
N LEU A 60 2.56 8.45 0.53
CA LEU A 60 2.50 8.28 1.99
C LEU A 60 1.10 8.52 2.58
N SER A 61 0.31 9.42 1.99
CA SER A 61 -1.07 9.68 2.43
C SER A 61 -1.98 8.50 2.11
N ILE A 62 -1.80 7.87 0.94
CA ILE A 62 -2.54 6.65 0.57
C ILE A 62 -2.14 5.49 1.46
N MET A 63 -0.85 5.25 1.69
CA MET A 63 -0.38 4.21 2.61
C MET A 63 -0.93 4.42 4.03
N LYS A 64 -0.91 5.66 4.54
CA LYS A 64 -1.50 5.99 5.84
C LYS A 64 -3.01 5.75 5.87
N TYR A 65 -3.72 6.05 4.78
CA TYR A 65 -5.14 5.80 4.66
C TYR A 65 -5.45 4.30 4.64
N MET A 66 -4.70 3.51 3.87
CA MET A 66 -4.80 2.04 3.84
C MET A 66 -4.62 1.44 5.24
N ARG A 67 -3.64 1.92 6.01
CA ARG A 67 -3.48 1.53 7.43
C ARG A 67 -4.70 1.86 8.26
N HIS A 68 -5.22 3.09 8.11
CA HIS A 68 -6.36 3.58 8.88
C HIS A 68 -7.62 2.73 8.65
N ILE A 69 -7.84 2.25 7.43
CA ILE A 69 -8.98 1.38 7.09
C ILE A 69 -8.72 -0.11 7.39
N GLY A 70 -7.56 -0.46 7.95
CA GLY A 70 -7.26 -1.81 8.46
C GLY A 70 -6.43 -2.70 7.54
N ALA A 71 -5.87 -2.17 6.45
CA ALA A 71 -4.96 -2.93 5.59
C ALA A 71 -3.58 -3.09 6.23
N GLY A 72 -2.93 -4.22 5.97
CA GLY A 72 -1.47 -4.34 6.04
C GLY A 72 -0.83 -3.88 4.73
N ILE A 73 0.50 -4.03 4.61
CA ILE A 73 1.22 -3.68 3.37
C ILE A 73 2.14 -4.80 2.90
N ASP A 74 2.14 -5.02 1.58
CA ASP A 74 3.10 -5.86 0.88
C ASP A 74 4.16 -4.98 0.24
N THR A 75 5.41 -5.21 0.63
CA THR A 75 6.59 -4.41 0.28
C THR A 75 7.56 -5.24 -0.53
N VAL A 76 8.22 -4.61 -1.50
CA VAL A 76 9.18 -5.27 -2.39
C VAL A 76 10.60 -4.72 -2.23
N SER A 77 10.81 -3.73 -1.36
CA SER A 77 12.13 -3.17 -1.08
C SER A 77 12.29 -2.70 0.37
N ILE A 78 13.53 -2.62 0.85
CA ILE A 78 13.83 -2.09 2.20
C ILE A 78 13.36 -0.63 2.40
N PRO A 79 13.48 0.29 1.42
CA PRO A 79 12.89 1.62 1.55
C PRO A 79 11.38 1.59 1.81
N GLU A 80 10.62 0.69 1.19
CA GLU A 80 9.18 0.55 1.44
C GLU A 80 8.89 0.05 2.85
N ILE A 81 9.66 -0.91 3.37
CA ILE A 81 9.58 -1.34 4.78
C ILE A 81 9.81 -0.13 5.71
N LYS A 82 10.86 0.66 5.45
CA LYS A 82 11.18 1.86 6.25
C LYS A 82 10.06 2.91 6.18
N MET A 83 9.43 3.09 5.01
CA MET A 83 8.24 3.95 4.87
C MET A 83 7.09 3.43 5.72
N GLY A 84 6.80 2.13 5.67
CA GLY A 84 5.78 1.48 6.50
C GLY A 84 6.00 1.72 8.00
N LEU A 85 7.20 1.42 8.49
CA LEU A 85 7.59 1.66 9.88
C LEU A 85 7.41 3.13 10.28
N ARG A 86 7.83 4.08 9.42
CA ARG A 86 7.67 5.52 9.66
C ARG A 86 6.20 5.96 9.72
N LEU A 87 5.31 5.28 9.00
CA LEU A 87 3.86 5.53 9.03
C LEU A 87 3.14 4.78 10.17
N GLY A 88 3.89 4.02 10.97
CA GLY A 88 3.41 3.33 12.16
C GLY A 88 2.82 1.95 11.89
N PHE A 89 3.05 1.36 10.72
CA PHE A 89 2.79 -0.07 10.53
C PHE A 89 3.70 -0.86 11.45
N LYS A 90 3.14 -1.85 12.15
CA LYS A 90 3.93 -2.80 12.92
C LYS A 90 4.55 -3.84 11.99
N PRO A 91 5.68 -4.47 12.35
CA PRO A 91 6.29 -5.52 11.53
C PRO A 91 5.33 -6.64 11.12
N GLU A 92 4.43 -7.05 12.01
CA GLU A 92 3.40 -8.07 11.75
C GLU A 92 2.23 -7.59 10.86
N GLU A 93 2.17 -6.29 10.53
CA GLU A 93 1.24 -5.70 9.57
C GLU A 93 1.85 -5.56 8.17
N MET A 94 3.10 -6.00 8.00
CA MET A 94 3.84 -5.91 6.76
C MET A 94 4.27 -7.30 6.28
N ILE A 95 4.48 -7.45 4.97
CA ILE A 95 5.18 -8.60 4.39
C ILE A 95 6.20 -8.07 3.39
N PHE A 96 7.36 -8.71 3.34
CA PHE A 96 8.39 -8.44 2.36
C PHE A 96 8.36 -9.53 1.29
N THR A 97 7.99 -9.17 0.06
CA THR A 97 7.96 -10.04 -1.10
C THR A 97 9.03 -9.60 -2.11
N PRO A 98 10.31 -9.90 -1.84
CA PRO A 98 11.40 -9.49 -2.71
C PRO A 98 11.42 -10.31 -4.00
N ASN A 99 11.79 -9.65 -5.09
CA ASN A 99 12.11 -10.31 -6.36
C ASN A 99 13.59 -10.10 -6.69
N LEU A 100 14.36 -11.19 -6.75
CA LEU A 100 15.79 -11.18 -7.09
C LEU A 100 16.61 -10.13 -6.32
N VAL A 101 16.55 -10.18 -4.98
CA VAL A 101 17.32 -9.29 -4.10
C VAL A 101 18.53 -10.00 -3.51
N GLU A 102 19.53 -9.21 -3.13
CA GLU A 102 20.68 -9.69 -2.37
C GLU A 102 20.25 -10.21 -0.99
N PHE A 103 20.96 -11.20 -0.47
CA PHE A 103 20.64 -11.80 0.83
C PHE A 103 20.69 -10.79 1.98
N ASP A 104 21.43 -9.70 1.81
CA ASP A 104 21.52 -8.58 2.77
C ASP A 104 20.18 -7.86 2.96
N GLU A 105 19.37 -7.74 1.91
CA GLU A 105 18.02 -7.17 2.02
C GLU A 105 17.10 -8.11 2.81
N ILE A 106 17.18 -9.41 2.55
CA ILE A 106 16.43 -10.42 3.33
C ILE A 106 16.83 -10.34 4.81
N ARG A 107 18.12 -10.27 5.12
CA ARG A 107 18.60 -10.09 6.51
C ARG A 107 18.09 -8.80 7.14
N ALA A 108 18.05 -7.71 6.38
CA ALA A 108 17.51 -6.44 6.86
C ALA A 108 16.01 -6.52 7.18
N ALA A 109 15.20 -7.14 6.30
CA ALA A 109 13.77 -7.34 6.55
C ALA A 109 13.53 -8.18 7.82
N VAL A 110 14.28 -9.27 8.00
CA VAL A 110 14.24 -10.10 9.22
C VAL A 110 14.67 -9.29 10.45
N HIS A 111 15.70 -8.46 10.36
CA HIS A 111 16.13 -7.58 11.45
C HIS A 111 15.05 -6.57 11.85
N PHE A 112 14.26 -6.07 10.91
CA PHE A 112 13.09 -5.23 11.19
C PHE A 112 11.89 -6.01 11.76
N GLY A 113 11.98 -7.34 11.86
CA GLY A 113 10.89 -8.21 12.31
C GLY A 113 9.81 -8.44 11.26
N VAL A 114 10.07 -8.11 10.00
CA VAL A 114 9.10 -8.23 8.92
C VAL A 114 9.12 -9.64 8.34
N PRO A 115 7.97 -10.35 8.28
CA PRO A 115 7.85 -11.63 7.58
C PRO A 115 8.31 -11.53 6.12
N VAL A 116 9.08 -12.51 5.66
CA VAL A 116 9.59 -12.56 4.29
C VAL A 116 8.90 -13.67 3.52
N ASN A 117 8.30 -13.34 2.37
CA ASN A 117 7.86 -14.33 1.40
C ASN A 117 9.07 -14.84 0.60
N ILE A 118 9.30 -16.15 0.61
CA ILE A 118 10.45 -16.78 -0.04
C ILE A 118 10.04 -17.29 -1.42
N GLU A 119 10.43 -16.59 -2.49
CA GLU A 119 10.07 -16.98 -3.86
C GLU A 119 10.99 -18.06 -4.46
N ASN A 120 12.26 -18.15 -4.05
CA ASN A 120 13.21 -19.14 -4.57
C ASN A 120 14.14 -19.66 -3.46
N LEU A 121 14.38 -20.98 -3.45
CA LEU A 121 15.31 -21.67 -2.55
C LEU A 121 16.76 -21.16 -2.65
N GLN A 122 17.16 -20.56 -3.79
CA GLN A 122 18.47 -19.92 -3.91
C GLN A 122 18.67 -18.77 -2.89
N ASN A 123 17.58 -18.14 -2.47
CA ASN A 123 17.56 -17.05 -1.50
C ASN A 123 17.32 -17.54 -0.07
N ALA A 124 17.10 -18.84 0.13
CA ALA A 124 16.99 -19.44 1.45
C ALA A 124 18.39 -19.55 2.09
N PRO A 125 18.51 -19.51 3.43
CA PRO A 125 19.78 -19.73 4.11
C PRO A 125 20.40 -21.04 3.65
N LYS A 126 21.63 -20.97 3.11
CA LYS A 126 22.40 -22.17 2.79
C LYS A 126 22.85 -22.80 4.12
N GLN A 127 22.53 -24.07 4.31
CA GLN A 127 22.99 -24.87 5.46
C GLN A 127 24.51 -25.02 5.44
#